data_AF-A0A4S1DWY6-F1
#
_entry.id   AF-A0A4S1DWY6-F1
#
_cell.length_a   1.000
_cell.length_b   1.000
_cell.length_c   1.000
_cell.angle_alpha   90.00
_cell.angle_beta   90.00
_cell.angle_gamma   90.00
#
_symmetry.space_group_name_H-M   'P 1'
#
loop_
_entity.id
_entity.type
_entity.pdbx_description
1 polymer ?
#
loop_
_entity_poly.entity_id
_entity_poly.type
_entity_poly.pdbx_seq_one_letter_code
_entity_poly.pdbx_strand_id
1 'polypeptide(L)'
;MSKTFSSSPNFANGYPTPGPQTPTPQKVMDHIYFLSETEWKNTREQDTFDYIVIGSGFCSLAFAERILSKEPFSKILILERGPFFLPEHFQNLPLPYQHTLGGLSETFPWTLSSKTANQPPGNIQFQHGMVPFFGGRSIMWSAWCPRPTEKEMAYWPQETIDAARSHFESAEKLLNVIPADQIDDDLEPEVLNHIAEQRPVYGIMQKAMQNMLASNLDKIPSATRSMAAPLAAGSGIQEGLDFAKFSTPSVLLDLATKPLWT
;
A
#
# COMPACT_ATOMS: atom_id res chain seq x y z
N MET A 1 -0.89 24.88 14.61
CA MET A 1 -1.48 26.06 13.94
C MET A 1 -1.14 25.97 12.46
N SER A 2 -2.14 25.72 11.60
CA SER A 2 -1.94 25.68 10.15
C SER A 2 -1.49 27.06 9.67
N LYS A 3 -0.30 27.16 9.07
CA LYS A 3 0.16 28.38 8.41
C LYS A 3 -0.60 28.51 7.09
N THR A 4 -1.79 29.11 7.12
CA THR A 4 -2.53 29.46 5.91
C THR A 4 -1.75 30.50 5.10
N PHE A 5 -1.48 30.20 3.82
CA PHE A 5 -0.90 31.15 2.84
C PHE A 5 -1.66 32.47 2.73
N SER A 6 -2.92 32.51 3.20
CA SER A 6 -3.85 33.64 3.02
C SER A 6 -3.86 34.69 4.13
N SER A 7 -3.13 34.50 5.23
CA SER A 7 -3.20 35.41 6.39
C SER A 7 -1.81 35.89 6.81
N SER A 8 -1.37 37.02 6.26
CA SER A 8 -0.31 37.81 6.89
C SER A 8 -0.94 38.92 7.73
N PRO A 9 -0.53 39.10 8.99
CA PRO A 9 -1.05 40.14 9.88
C PRO A 9 -0.78 41.56 9.35
N ASN A 10 0.15 41.73 8.40
CA ASN A 10 0.46 43.02 7.77
C ASN A 10 -0.52 43.41 6.64
N PHE A 11 -1.40 42.49 6.20
CA PHE A 11 -2.43 42.76 5.18
C PHE A 11 -3.85 42.71 5.77
N ALA A 12 -4.03 43.34 6.94
CA ALA A 12 -5.27 43.30 7.73
C ALA A 12 -6.56 43.73 6.97
N ASN A 13 -6.44 44.39 5.81
CA ASN A 13 -7.57 44.84 4.97
C ASN A 13 -7.65 44.16 3.58
N GLY A 14 -6.75 43.20 3.28
CA GLY A 14 -6.55 42.60 1.96
C GLY A 14 -6.60 41.07 2.00
N TYR A 15 -7.56 40.52 2.75
CA TYR A 15 -7.79 39.08 2.80
C TYR A 15 -8.60 38.62 1.57
N PRO A 16 -8.17 37.55 0.88
CA PRO A 16 -6.94 36.79 1.10
C PRO A 16 -5.70 37.47 0.48
N THR A 17 -4.54 37.32 1.14
CA THR A 17 -3.26 37.67 0.50
C THR A 17 -3.09 36.85 -0.78
N PRO A 18 -2.70 37.47 -1.93
CA PRO A 18 -2.50 36.72 -3.17
C PRO A 18 -1.48 35.60 -2.98
N GLY A 19 -1.92 34.34 -3.13
CA GLY A 19 -1.08 33.15 -3.10
C GLY A 19 -0.33 32.90 -4.42
N PRO A 20 0.38 31.77 -4.56
CA PRO A 20 0.98 31.36 -5.83
C PRO A 20 -0.04 31.36 -6.96
N GLN A 21 0.27 32.01 -8.08
CA GLN A 21 -0.65 32.13 -9.22
C GLN A 21 -0.66 30.87 -10.12
N THR A 22 0.28 29.95 -9.90
CA THR A 22 0.44 28.70 -10.65
C THR A 22 0.76 27.53 -9.70
N PRO A 23 -0.18 27.13 -8.82
CA PRO A 23 0.01 25.97 -7.96
C PRO A 23 0.00 24.68 -8.80
N THR A 24 0.84 23.72 -8.41
CA THR A 24 0.80 22.35 -8.96
C THR A 24 0.25 21.41 -7.89
N PRO A 25 -0.34 20.25 -8.26
CA PRO A 25 -0.77 19.25 -7.29
C PRO A 25 0.35 18.87 -6.31
N GLN A 26 1.59 18.74 -6.80
CA GLN A 26 2.74 18.45 -5.94
C GLN A 26 3.00 19.56 -4.92
N LYS A 27 2.94 20.84 -5.31
CA LYS A 27 3.12 21.96 -4.37
C LYS A 27 2.07 21.98 -3.25
N VAL A 28 0.86 21.50 -3.52
CA VAL A 28 -0.17 21.34 -2.48
C VAL A 28 0.25 20.26 -1.49
N MET A 29 0.75 19.14 -1.98
CA MET A 29 1.23 18.05 -1.12
C MET A 29 2.48 18.43 -0.34
N ASP A 30 3.44 19.12 -0.96
CA ASP A 30 4.65 19.64 -0.31
C ASP A 30 4.33 20.66 0.79
N HIS A 31 3.20 21.35 0.70
CA HIS A 31 2.82 22.30 1.75
C HIS A 31 2.27 21.63 3.00
N ILE A 32 1.69 20.43 2.85
CA ILE A 32 0.92 19.77 3.91
C ILE A 32 1.67 18.57 4.48
N TYR A 33 2.34 17.79 3.63
CA TYR A 33 2.82 16.45 3.95
C TYR A 33 4.30 16.22 3.67
N PHE A 34 4.88 16.90 2.68
CA PHE A 34 6.29 16.71 2.32
C PHE A 34 7.11 17.95 2.64
N LEU A 35 8.42 17.85 2.48
CA LEU A 35 9.31 19.01 2.60
C LEU A 35 9.35 19.71 1.24
N SER A 36 9.06 21.02 1.22
CA SER A 36 9.37 21.85 0.06
C SER A 36 10.87 21.86 -0.24
N GLU A 37 11.30 22.31 -1.43
CA GLU A 37 12.72 22.38 -1.79
C GLU A 37 13.57 23.16 -0.77
N THR A 38 13.02 24.23 -0.20
CA THR A 38 13.71 25.04 0.81
C THR A 38 13.77 24.31 2.16
N GLU A 39 12.67 23.69 2.58
CA GLU A 39 12.65 22.89 3.81
C GLU A 39 13.56 21.68 3.70
N TRP A 40 13.59 21.00 2.55
CA TRP A 40 14.50 19.89 2.28
C TRP A 40 15.96 20.31 2.41
N LYS A 41 16.33 21.46 1.82
CA LYS A 41 17.68 22.00 1.97
C LYS A 41 18.04 22.21 3.44
N ASN A 42 17.19 22.92 4.18
CA ASN A 42 17.43 23.22 5.59
C ASN A 42 17.51 21.94 6.41
N THR A 43 16.56 21.03 6.22
CA THR A 43 16.48 19.72 6.89
C THR A 43 17.76 18.92 6.67
N ARG A 44 18.21 18.81 5.42
CA ARG A 44 19.44 18.07 5.08
C ARG A 44 20.71 18.69 5.67
N GLU A 45 20.75 20.01 5.81
CA GLU A 45 21.94 20.75 6.27
C GLU A 45 21.99 20.95 7.80
N GLN A 46 20.84 20.91 8.48
CA GLN A 46 20.72 21.35 9.88
C GLN A 46 20.12 20.30 10.81
N ASP A 47 19.30 19.38 10.30
CA ASP A 47 18.61 18.41 11.14
C ASP A 47 19.38 17.10 11.27
N THR A 48 19.03 16.36 12.32
CA THR A 48 19.52 15.02 12.61
C THR A 48 18.33 14.08 12.73
N PHE A 49 18.53 12.85 12.25
CA PHE A 49 17.53 11.79 12.23
C PHE A 49 18.09 10.55 12.91
N ASP A 50 17.26 9.89 13.70
CA ASP A 50 17.60 8.59 14.27
C ASP A 50 17.61 7.52 13.16
N TYR A 51 16.70 7.68 12.18
CA TYR A 51 16.55 6.76 11.07
C TYR A 51 16.31 7.46 9.73
N ILE A 52 16.91 6.93 8.67
CA ILE A 52 16.64 7.33 7.29
C ILE A 52 16.18 6.09 6.52
N VAL A 53 14.99 6.17 5.91
CA VAL A 53 14.40 5.10 5.10
C VAL A 53 14.36 5.55 3.65
N ILE A 54 14.88 4.71 2.75
CA ILE A 54 14.85 4.97 1.30
C ILE A 54 13.69 4.17 0.70
N GLY A 55 12.69 4.89 0.21
CA GLY A 55 11.45 4.37 -0.36
C GLY A 55 10.29 4.44 0.63
N SER A 56 9.09 4.67 0.09
CA SER A 56 7.83 4.84 0.85
C SER A 56 6.89 3.63 0.71
N GLY A 57 7.42 2.44 0.44
CA GLY A 57 6.62 1.21 0.28
C GLY A 57 6.24 0.52 1.60
N PHE A 58 5.75 -0.73 1.50
CA PHE A 58 5.30 -1.53 2.65
C PHE A 58 6.31 -1.62 3.80
N CYS A 59 7.58 -1.88 3.48
CA CYS A 59 8.62 -1.98 4.50
C CYS A 59 8.85 -0.67 5.25
N SER A 60 8.68 0.47 4.57
CA SER A 60 8.80 1.80 5.17
C SER A 60 7.70 2.04 6.19
N LEU A 61 6.44 1.74 5.82
CA LEU A 61 5.31 1.78 6.75
C LEU A 61 5.51 0.84 7.94
N ALA A 62 5.87 -0.42 7.67
CA ALA A 62 6.12 -1.42 8.69
C ALA A 62 7.25 -1.04 9.66
N PHE A 63 8.30 -0.39 9.16
CA PHE A 63 9.41 0.11 9.95
C PHE A 63 8.97 1.29 10.80
N ALA A 64 8.39 2.33 10.19
CA ALA A 64 8.01 3.56 10.88
C ALA A 64 6.98 3.30 11.98
N GLU A 65 5.95 2.48 11.73
CA GLU A 65 4.94 2.13 12.72
C GLU A 65 5.55 1.38 13.92
N ARG A 66 6.44 0.42 13.67
CA ARG A 66 7.09 -0.36 14.74
C ARG A 66 8.10 0.45 15.54
N ILE A 67 8.84 1.36 14.90
CA ILE A 67 9.76 2.24 15.62
C ILE A 67 8.97 3.23 16.45
N LEU A 68 7.99 3.94 15.88
CA LEU A 68 7.23 4.95 16.61
C LEU A 68 6.36 4.35 17.73
N SER A 69 5.92 3.09 17.62
CA SER A 69 5.22 2.42 18.74
C SER A 69 6.14 2.08 19.92
N LYS A 70 7.44 1.87 19.69
CA LYS A 70 8.42 1.57 20.75
C LYS A 70 9.13 2.83 21.25
N GLU A 71 9.42 3.73 20.34
CA GLU A 71 10.18 4.96 20.53
C GLU A 71 9.40 6.11 19.87
N PRO A 72 8.35 6.64 20.53
CA PRO A 72 7.45 7.63 19.93
C PRO A 72 8.12 8.95 19.51
N PHE A 73 9.32 9.23 20.03
CA PHE A 73 10.06 10.46 19.76
C PHE A 73 11.13 10.31 18.66
N SER A 74 11.28 9.12 18.07
CA SER A 74 12.28 8.87 17.04
C SER A 74 11.99 9.69 15.78
N LYS A 75 13.01 10.40 15.29
CA LYS A 75 12.94 11.21 14.07
C LYS A 75 13.28 10.34 12.88
N ILE A 76 12.26 10.03 12.07
CA ILE A 76 12.39 9.20 10.88
C ILE A 76 12.27 10.07 9.63
N LEU A 77 13.29 10.08 8.79
CA LEU A 77 13.25 10.69 7.45
C LEU A 77 12.95 9.60 6.41
N ILE A 78 11.84 9.74 5.68
CA ILE A 78 11.52 8.85 4.55
C ILE A 78 11.80 9.59 3.24
N LEU A 79 12.64 9.01 2.39
CA LEU A 79 13.02 9.56 1.09
C LEU A 79 12.39 8.74 -0.03
N GLU A 80 11.50 9.35 -0.80
CA GLU A 80 10.94 8.76 -2.01
C GLU A 80 11.55 9.39 -3.26
N ARG A 81 11.79 8.59 -4.30
CA ARG A 81 12.41 9.05 -5.55
C ARG A 81 11.49 9.99 -6.32
N GLY A 82 10.18 9.75 -6.29
CA GLY A 82 9.23 10.48 -7.11
C GLY A 82 8.07 11.09 -6.34
N PRO A 83 7.18 11.77 -7.06
CA PRO A 83 6.16 12.62 -6.48
C PRO A 83 5.01 11.82 -5.87
N PHE A 84 4.08 12.53 -5.25
CA PHE A 84 2.78 11.96 -4.94
C PHE A 84 1.96 11.80 -6.21
N PHE A 85 1.28 10.67 -6.34
CA PHE A 85 0.46 10.34 -7.51
C PHE A 85 -0.97 10.00 -7.13
N LEU A 86 -1.17 8.93 -6.35
CA LEU A 86 -2.49 8.47 -5.92
C LEU A 86 -2.57 8.41 -4.39
N PRO A 87 -3.68 8.87 -3.78
CA PRO A 87 -3.91 8.75 -2.34
C PRO A 87 -4.21 7.32 -1.90
N GLU A 88 -4.71 6.49 -2.83
CA GLU A 88 -5.21 5.15 -2.56
C GLU A 88 -4.86 4.19 -3.70
N HIS A 89 -5.29 2.94 -3.57
CA HIS A 89 -5.10 1.94 -4.62
C HIS A 89 -5.92 2.30 -5.87
N PHE A 90 -5.36 2.18 -7.07
CA PHE A 90 -6.05 2.59 -8.31
C PHE A 90 -7.40 1.91 -8.54
N GLN A 91 -7.57 0.66 -8.07
CA GLN A 91 -8.84 -0.07 -8.21
C GLN A 91 -9.94 0.45 -7.30
N ASN A 92 -9.59 1.31 -6.33
CA ASN A 92 -10.57 1.99 -5.49
C ASN A 92 -11.09 3.26 -6.18
N LEU A 93 -10.40 3.72 -7.23
CA LEU A 93 -10.80 4.92 -7.97
C LEU A 93 -11.93 4.61 -8.97
N PRO A 94 -12.72 5.62 -9.37
CA PRO A 94 -13.72 5.45 -10.42
C PRO A 94 -13.14 4.85 -11.72
N LEU A 95 -13.94 4.06 -12.44
CA LEU A 95 -13.53 3.31 -13.63
C LEU A 95 -12.67 4.10 -14.65
N PRO A 96 -12.93 5.39 -14.96
CA PRO A 96 -12.09 6.15 -15.89
C PRO A 96 -10.61 6.22 -15.51
N TYR A 97 -10.27 6.09 -14.21
CA TYR A 97 -8.89 6.15 -13.72
C TYR A 97 -8.12 4.83 -13.90
N GLN A 98 -8.76 3.73 -14.28
CA GLN A 98 -8.08 2.44 -14.49
C GLN A 98 -6.96 2.52 -15.55
N HIS A 99 -7.11 3.42 -16.52
CA HIS A 99 -6.12 3.64 -17.59
C HIS A 99 -4.91 4.49 -17.17
N THR A 100 -4.89 4.98 -15.92
CA THR A 100 -3.73 5.70 -15.38
C THR A 100 -2.54 4.77 -15.08
N LEU A 101 -2.76 3.45 -15.16
CA LEU A 101 -1.74 2.42 -14.96
C LEU A 101 -1.22 1.79 -16.25
N GLY A 102 0.01 1.31 -16.17
CA GLY A 102 0.81 0.90 -17.32
C GLY A 102 1.60 2.09 -17.91
N GLY A 103 2.55 1.80 -18.79
CA GLY A 103 3.35 2.81 -19.47
C GLY A 103 4.15 3.69 -18.49
N LEU A 104 3.81 4.98 -18.42
CA LEU A 104 4.53 6.01 -17.65
C LEU A 104 4.42 5.85 -16.13
N SER A 105 3.51 4.99 -15.65
CA SER A 105 3.39 4.70 -14.21
C SER A 105 4.48 3.76 -13.69
N GLU A 106 5.24 3.14 -14.59
CA GLU A 106 6.35 2.25 -14.28
C GLU A 106 7.63 2.73 -14.97
N THR A 107 8.77 2.49 -14.31
CA THR A 107 10.10 2.76 -14.86
C THR A 107 10.90 1.47 -14.89
N PHE A 108 11.75 1.30 -15.88
CA PHE A 108 12.58 0.11 -16.04
C PHE A 108 14.06 0.52 -15.91
N PRO A 109 14.54 0.81 -14.69
CA PRO A 109 15.94 1.22 -14.49
C PRO A 109 16.94 0.11 -14.82
N TRP A 110 16.47 -1.14 -14.88
CA TRP A 110 17.26 -2.31 -15.29
C TRP A 110 16.49 -3.12 -16.32
N THR A 111 17.23 -3.77 -17.21
CA THR A 111 16.71 -4.74 -18.18
C THR A 111 17.29 -6.13 -17.88
N LEU A 112 16.54 -7.17 -18.25
CA LEU A 112 17.04 -8.53 -18.16
C LEU A 112 18.21 -8.74 -19.14
N SER A 113 19.21 -9.50 -18.69
CA SER A 113 20.26 -9.97 -19.60
C SER A 113 19.68 -10.90 -20.67
N SER A 114 20.30 -10.97 -21.85
CA SER A 114 19.89 -11.91 -22.90
C SER A 114 19.91 -13.36 -22.41
N LYS A 115 20.88 -13.71 -21.56
CA LYS A 115 20.97 -15.03 -20.93
C LYS A 115 19.75 -15.35 -20.07
N THR A 116 19.20 -14.37 -19.35
CA THR A 116 18.02 -14.53 -18.49
C THR A 116 16.74 -14.57 -19.33
N ALA A 117 16.58 -13.60 -20.25
CA ALA A 117 15.38 -13.51 -21.08
C ALA A 117 15.14 -14.74 -21.97
N ASN A 118 16.22 -15.41 -22.40
CA ASN A 118 16.15 -16.59 -23.27
C ASN A 118 16.20 -17.94 -22.51
N GLN A 119 16.00 -17.95 -21.19
CA GLN A 119 15.91 -19.21 -20.43
C GLN A 119 14.68 -20.03 -20.88
N PRO A 120 14.67 -21.36 -20.68
CA PRO A 120 13.51 -22.18 -20.99
C PRO A 120 12.24 -21.72 -20.24
N PRO A 121 11.04 -21.98 -20.79
CA PRO A 121 9.77 -21.73 -20.10
C PRO A 121 9.76 -22.29 -18.67
N GLY A 122 9.19 -21.54 -17.73
CA GLY A 122 9.20 -21.86 -16.30
C GLY A 122 10.33 -21.18 -15.52
N ASN A 123 11.21 -20.42 -16.18
CA ASN A 123 12.20 -19.56 -15.53
C ASN A 123 11.80 -18.07 -15.62
N ILE A 124 12.57 -17.20 -14.95
CA ILE A 124 12.33 -15.75 -14.98
C ILE A 124 12.63 -15.21 -16.38
N GLN A 125 11.57 -14.85 -17.11
CA GLN A 125 11.65 -14.27 -18.46
C GLN A 125 11.13 -12.82 -18.51
N PHE A 126 10.63 -12.31 -17.39
CA PHE A 126 10.03 -10.98 -17.29
C PHE A 126 10.39 -10.31 -15.97
N GLN A 127 10.51 -8.99 -16.00
CA GLN A 127 10.72 -8.15 -14.83
C GLN A 127 9.70 -7.01 -14.87
N HIS A 128 8.89 -6.89 -13.82
CA HIS A 128 8.00 -5.75 -13.65
C HIS A 128 8.81 -4.46 -13.44
N GLY A 129 8.28 -3.33 -13.89
CA GLY A 129 8.91 -2.03 -13.67
C GLY A 129 8.95 -1.65 -12.19
N MET A 130 9.53 -0.50 -11.87
CA MET A 130 9.47 0.13 -10.57
C MET A 130 8.47 1.27 -10.61
N VAL A 131 7.65 1.42 -9.57
CA VAL A 131 6.63 2.48 -9.47
C VAL A 131 7.27 3.66 -8.73
N PRO A 132 7.63 4.76 -9.42
CA PRO A 132 8.44 5.83 -8.86
C PRO A 132 7.56 6.91 -8.22
N PHE A 133 6.66 6.52 -7.31
CA PHE A 133 5.73 7.45 -6.66
C PHE A 133 5.65 7.15 -5.17
N PHE A 134 5.20 8.13 -4.40
CA PHE A 134 4.89 7.93 -2.98
C PHE A 134 3.91 6.76 -2.79
N GLY A 135 4.28 5.82 -1.93
CA GLY A 135 3.62 4.52 -1.73
C GLY A 135 4.12 3.37 -2.61
N GLY A 136 4.93 3.67 -3.63
CA GLY A 136 5.50 2.70 -4.55
C GLY A 136 4.48 1.73 -5.13
N ARG A 137 4.82 0.43 -5.16
CA ARG A 137 3.96 -0.63 -5.73
C ARG A 137 2.62 -0.78 -5.00
N SER A 138 2.49 -0.29 -3.75
CA SER A 138 1.26 -0.46 -2.96
C SER A 138 0.04 0.23 -3.57
N ILE A 139 0.21 1.16 -4.51
CA ILE A 139 -0.93 1.81 -5.19
C ILE A 139 -1.51 0.97 -6.34
N MET A 140 -0.88 -0.16 -6.71
CA MET A 140 -1.26 -0.97 -7.88
C MET A 140 -0.94 -2.47 -7.81
N TRP A 141 -0.93 -3.03 -6.60
CA TRP A 141 -0.63 -4.44 -6.36
C TRP A 141 -1.91 -5.30 -6.35
N SER A 142 -1.78 -6.61 -6.18
CA SER A 142 -2.95 -7.51 -6.18
C SER A 142 -3.76 -7.46 -4.89
N ALA A 143 -3.21 -6.92 -3.80
CA ALA A 143 -3.67 -7.09 -2.41
C ALA A 143 -3.57 -8.53 -1.86
N TRP A 144 -2.94 -9.44 -2.60
CA TRP A 144 -2.83 -10.86 -2.25
C TRP A 144 -1.77 -11.12 -1.18
N CYS A 145 -2.17 -11.65 -0.02
CA CYS A 145 -1.30 -11.79 1.16
C CYS A 145 -1.20 -13.23 1.71
N PRO A 146 -0.78 -14.23 0.91
CA PRO A 146 -0.62 -15.59 1.42
C PRO A 146 0.61 -15.69 2.35
N ARG A 147 0.49 -16.48 3.42
CA ARG A 147 1.67 -16.94 4.15
C ARG A 147 2.44 -17.98 3.33
N PRO A 148 3.78 -17.95 3.33
CA PRO A 148 4.58 -18.98 2.71
C PRO A 148 4.49 -20.29 3.51
N THR A 149 4.47 -21.42 2.82
CA THR A 149 4.57 -22.76 3.43
C THR A 149 6.00 -23.07 3.87
N GLU A 150 6.17 -24.06 4.72
CA GLU A 150 7.50 -24.54 5.12
C GLU A 150 8.34 -24.99 3.91
N LYS A 151 7.72 -25.66 2.94
CA LYS A 151 8.38 -26.06 1.69
C LYS A 151 8.81 -24.87 0.84
N GLU A 152 7.99 -23.82 0.79
CA GLU A 152 8.31 -22.57 0.07
C GLU A 152 9.47 -21.81 0.74
N MET A 153 9.70 -22.02 2.04
CA MET A 153 10.82 -21.41 2.79
C MET A 153 12.02 -22.35 3.00
N ALA A 154 12.01 -23.58 2.49
CA ALA A 154 12.97 -24.63 2.86
C ALA A 154 14.46 -24.31 2.65
N TYR A 155 14.78 -23.31 1.83
CA TYR A 155 16.16 -22.89 1.52
C TYR A 155 16.55 -21.55 2.17
N TRP A 156 15.69 -20.99 3.03
CA TRP A 156 16.01 -19.80 3.80
C TRP A 156 16.71 -20.17 5.12
N PRO A 157 17.56 -19.31 5.68
CA PRO A 157 18.11 -19.49 7.03
C PRO A 157 17.01 -19.66 8.08
N GLN A 158 17.24 -20.53 9.06
CA GLN A 158 16.25 -20.84 10.09
C GLN A 158 15.85 -19.59 10.88
N GLU A 159 16.81 -18.72 11.17
CA GLU A 159 16.58 -17.46 11.88
C GLU A 159 15.63 -16.53 11.10
N THR A 160 15.72 -16.52 9.76
CA THR A 160 14.81 -15.75 8.90
C THR A 160 13.40 -16.34 8.92
N ILE A 161 13.28 -17.67 8.90
CA ILE A 161 12.00 -18.37 8.98
C ILE A 161 11.31 -18.06 10.30
N ASP A 162 12.06 -18.16 11.40
CA ASP A 162 11.54 -17.91 12.75
C ASP A 162 11.14 -16.44 12.93
N ALA A 163 11.97 -15.51 12.43
CA ALA A 163 11.63 -14.08 12.43
C ALA A 163 10.34 -13.81 11.64
N ALA A 164 10.21 -14.35 10.42
CA ALA A 164 9.00 -14.18 9.61
C ALA A 164 7.76 -14.74 10.32
N ARG A 165 7.86 -15.96 10.87
CA ARG A 165 6.79 -16.61 11.65
C ARG A 165 6.35 -15.76 12.84
N SER A 166 7.29 -15.16 13.56
CA SER A 166 6.99 -14.30 14.71
C SER A 166 6.29 -12.98 14.34
N HIS A 167 6.33 -12.58 13.07
CA HIS A 167 5.83 -11.28 12.62
C HIS A 167 4.59 -11.35 11.72
N PHE A 168 4.19 -12.52 11.19
CA PHE A 168 3.06 -12.63 10.26
C PHE A 168 1.77 -12.02 10.80
N GLU A 169 1.37 -12.33 12.03
CA GLU A 169 0.15 -11.80 12.63
C GLU A 169 0.18 -10.27 12.74
N SER A 170 1.31 -9.70 13.20
CA SER A 170 1.47 -8.25 13.29
C SER A 170 1.44 -7.57 11.90
N ALA A 171 1.97 -8.23 10.87
CA ALA A 171 1.98 -7.71 9.51
C ALA A 171 0.59 -7.77 8.88
N GLU A 172 -0.16 -8.85 9.12
CA GLU A 172 -1.55 -8.99 8.69
C GLU A 172 -2.44 -7.93 9.32
N LYS A 173 -2.26 -7.66 10.61
CA LYS A 173 -2.96 -6.56 11.29
C LYS A 173 -2.62 -5.19 10.71
N LEU A 174 -1.34 -4.92 10.45
CA LEU A 174 -0.88 -3.65 9.86
C LEU A 174 -1.49 -3.40 8.47
N LEU A 175 -1.65 -4.45 7.67
CA LEU A 175 -2.19 -4.38 6.31
C LEU A 175 -3.71 -4.61 6.25
N ASN A 176 -4.36 -4.86 7.39
CA ASN A 176 -5.75 -5.25 7.49
C ASN A 176 -6.09 -6.43 6.55
N VAL A 177 -5.38 -7.54 6.73
CA VAL A 177 -5.58 -8.76 5.93
C VAL A 177 -6.82 -9.51 6.40
N ILE A 178 -7.80 -9.63 5.50
CA ILE A 178 -9.08 -10.30 5.74
C ILE A 178 -9.24 -11.44 4.73
N PRO A 179 -9.65 -12.66 5.14
CA PRO A 179 -10.04 -13.71 4.21
C PRO A 179 -11.20 -13.27 3.32
N ALA A 180 -11.13 -13.58 2.02
CA ALA A 180 -12.10 -13.10 1.03
C ALA A 180 -13.55 -13.54 1.31
N ASP A 181 -13.75 -14.67 2.00
CA ASP A 181 -15.06 -15.16 2.44
C ASP A 181 -15.59 -14.47 3.70
N GLN A 182 -14.78 -13.60 4.32
CA GLN A 182 -15.07 -12.90 5.57
C GLN A 182 -15.13 -11.37 5.40
N ILE A 183 -14.94 -10.85 4.19
CA ILE A 183 -14.92 -9.40 3.91
C ILE A 183 -16.22 -8.71 4.35
N ASP A 184 -17.35 -9.42 4.24
CA ASP A 184 -18.68 -8.90 4.51
C ASP A 184 -19.22 -9.39 5.89
N ASP A 185 -18.42 -10.07 6.72
CA ASP A 185 -18.89 -10.73 7.96
C ASP A 185 -19.49 -9.76 9.00
N ASP A 186 -19.09 -8.49 8.97
CA ASP A 186 -19.59 -7.44 9.85
C ASP A 186 -20.91 -6.79 9.36
N LEU A 187 -21.48 -7.26 8.23
CA LEU A 187 -22.70 -6.70 7.65
C LEU A 187 -23.96 -7.43 8.13
N GLU A 188 -25.06 -6.67 8.24
CA GLU A 188 -26.37 -7.20 8.64
C GLU A 188 -26.89 -8.25 7.63
N PRO A 189 -27.63 -9.29 8.07
CA PRO A 189 -28.10 -10.39 7.21
C PRO A 189 -28.90 -9.94 5.98
N GLU A 190 -29.66 -8.86 6.10
CA GLU A 190 -30.46 -8.29 5.01
C GLU A 190 -29.58 -7.68 3.91
N VAL A 191 -28.47 -7.05 4.30
CA VAL A 191 -27.46 -6.50 3.39
C VAL A 191 -26.67 -7.64 2.72
N LEU A 192 -26.33 -8.69 3.47
CA LEU A 192 -25.66 -9.88 2.95
C LEU A 192 -26.47 -10.59 1.85
N ASN A 193 -27.80 -10.71 2.02
CA ASN A 193 -28.66 -11.28 0.99
C ASN A 193 -28.65 -10.44 -0.28
N HIS A 194 -28.70 -9.11 -0.16
CA HIS A 194 -28.63 -8.20 -1.29
C HIS A 194 -27.26 -8.26 -1.99
N ILE A 195 -26.17 -8.30 -1.23
CA ILE A 195 -24.81 -8.47 -1.75
C ILE A 195 -24.67 -9.82 -2.46
N ALA A 196 -25.24 -10.90 -1.93
CA ALA A 196 -25.14 -12.21 -2.56
C ALA A 196 -25.80 -12.25 -3.96
N GLU A 197 -26.83 -11.43 -4.20
CA GLU A 197 -27.47 -11.26 -5.51
C GLU A 197 -26.61 -10.44 -6.48
N GLN A 198 -25.86 -9.46 -5.99
CA GLN A 198 -25.10 -8.51 -6.82
C GLN A 198 -23.62 -8.87 -7.00
N ARG A 199 -23.01 -9.53 -6.00
CA ARG A 199 -21.58 -9.87 -5.88
C ARG A 199 -21.40 -11.36 -5.53
N PRO A 200 -21.91 -12.31 -6.35
CA PRO A 200 -21.86 -13.73 -6.00
C PRO A 200 -20.44 -14.30 -5.88
N VAL A 201 -19.43 -13.62 -6.46
CA VAL A 201 -18.03 -14.04 -6.51
C VAL A 201 -17.43 -14.20 -5.11
N TYR A 202 -17.61 -13.24 -4.20
CA TYR A 202 -17.04 -13.26 -2.83
C TYR A 202 -17.94 -13.97 -1.79
N GLY A 203 -19.01 -14.62 -2.24
CA GLY A 203 -19.96 -15.33 -1.38
C GLY A 203 -20.19 -16.76 -1.84
N ILE A 204 -21.37 -17.02 -2.41
CA ILE A 204 -21.83 -18.37 -2.76
C ILE A 204 -20.90 -19.02 -3.80
N MET A 205 -20.45 -18.27 -4.82
CA MET A 205 -19.59 -18.81 -5.87
C MET A 205 -18.20 -19.17 -5.35
N GLN A 206 -17.59 -18.29 -4.53
CA GLN A 206 -16.31 -18.59 -3.88
C GLN A 206 -16.40 -19.88 -3.06
N LYS A 207 -17.42 -20.01 -2.19
CA LYS A 207 -17.58 -21.19 -1.33
C LYS A 207 -17.76 -22.46 -2.16
N ALA A 208 -18.57 -22.41 -3.21
CA ALA A 208 -18.76 -23.53 -4.13
C ALA A 208 -17.45 -23.94 -4.83
N MET A 209 -16.70 -22.98 -5.37
CA MET A 209 -15.41 -23.22 -6.04
C MET A 209 -14.37 -23.77 -5.07
N GLN A 210 -14.29 -23.24 -3.85
CA GLN A 210 -13.36 -23.72 -2.82
C GLN A 210 -13.66 -25.15 -2.41
N ASN A 211 -14.93 -25.49 -2.17
CA ASN A 211 -15.34 -26.86 -1.84
C ASN A 211 -15.01 -27.83 -2.98
N MET A 212 -15.26 -27.42 -4.23
CA MET A 212 -14.90 -28.21 -5.41
C MET A 212 -13.39 -28.43 -5.50
N LEU A 213 -12.58 -27.38 -5.34
CA LEU A 213 -11.12 -27.46 -5.40
C LEU A 213 -10.56 -28.30 -4.25
N ALA A 214 -11.07 -28.12 -3.03
CA ALA A 214 -10.63 -28.89 -1.86
C ALA A 214 -10.94 -30.38 -2.04
N SER A 215 -12.11 -30.73 -2.58
CA SER A 215 -12.53 -32.12 -2.82
C SER A 215 -11.79 -32.81 -3.98
N ASN A 216 -11.03 -32.06 -4.77
CA ASN A 216 -10.34 -32.56 -5.95
C ASN A 216 -8.85 -32.14 -5.97
N LEU A 217 -8.30 -31.72 -4.83
CA LEU A 217 -6.93 -31.20 -4.74
C LEU A 217 -5.91 -32.28 -5.14
N ASP A 218 -6.18 -33.53 -4.78
CA ASP A 218 -5.41 -34.72 -5.12
C ASP A 218 -5.33 -34.98 -6.64
N LYS A 219 -6.28 -34.46 -7.41
CA LYS A 219 -6.32 -34.60 -8.87
C LYS A 219 -5.45 -33.57 -9.60
N ILE A 220 -4.90 -32.58 -8.89
CA ILE A 220 -4.05 -31.54 -9.46
C ILE A 220 -2.65 -31.67 -8.82
N PRO A 221 -1.71 -32.40 -9.46
CA PRO A 221 -0.43 -32.73 -8.83
C PRO A 221 0.41 -31.53 -8.36
N SER A 222 0.22 -30.37 -8.99
CA SER A 222 0.93 -29.13 -8.64
C SER A 222 0.22 -28.27 -7.59
N ALA A 223 -1.03 -28.57 -7.25
CA ALA A 223 -1.78 -27.80 -6.27
C ALA A 223 -1.37 -28.19 -4.84
N THR A 224 -1.05 -27.20 -4.01
CA THR A 224 -0.54 -27.43 -2.65
C THR A 224 -1.57 -27.18 -1.56
N ARG A 225 -2.57 -26.33 -1.82
CA ARG A 225 -3.62 -25.96 -0.86
C ARG A 225 -4.81 -25.32 -1.59
N SER A 226 -5.98 -25.37 -0.96
CA SER A 226 -7.17 -24.56 -1.29
C SER A 226 -7.56 -23.78 -0.04
N MET A 227 -7.71 -22.47 -0.17
CA MET A 227 -8.01 -21.58 0.95
C MET A 227 -8.78 -20.35 0.46
N ALA A 228 -9.54 -19.74 1.36
CA ALA A 228 -10.02 -18.39 1.15
C ALA A 228 -8.86 -17.43 1.02
N ALA A 229 -9.06 -16.44 0.15
CA ALA A 229 -7.99 -15.57 -0.23
C ALA A 229 -7.72 -14.53 0.89
N PRO A 230 -6.58 -14.54 1.62
CA PRO A 230 -6.14 -13.40 2.42
C PRO A 230 -5.88 -12.17 1.54
N LEU A 231 -6.69 -11.14 1.75
CA LEU A 231 -6.64 -9.88 1.01
C LEU A 231 -6.38 -8.73 1.95
N ALA A 232 -5.41 -7.87 1.63
CA ALA A 232 -5.20 -6.62 2.36
C ALA A 232 -6.27 -5.60 1.95
N ALA A 233 -7.21 -5.35 2.85
CA ALA A 233 -8.35 -4.48 2.64
C ALA A 233 -8.08 -3.06 3.17
N GLY A 234 -8.48 -2.04 2.41
CA GLY A 234 -8.46 -0.65 2.86
C GLY A 234 -9.49 -0.39 3.96
N SER A 235 -9.20 0.53 4.87
CA SER A 235 -10.13 0.97 5.91
C SER A 235 -11.08 2.04 5.36
N GLY A 236 -12.37 1.75 5.21
CA GLY A 236 -13.38 2.74 4.81
C GLY A 236 -14.72 2.17 4.32
N ILE A 237 -15.76 3.00 4.33
CA ILE A 237 -17.09 2.70 3.74
C ILE A 237 -16.96 2.71 2.22
N GLN A 238 -17.47 1.67 1.56
CA GLN A 238 -17.27 1.44 0.13
C GLN A 238 -18.62 1.38 -0.58
N GLU A 239 -19.00 2.47 -1.24
CA GLU A 239 -20.13 2.45 -2.17
C GLU A 239 -19.62 1.99 -3.55
N GLY A 240 -20.11 0.84 -4.03
CA GLY A 240 -19.91 0.38 -5.41
C GLY A 240 -18.58 -0.32 -5.72
N LEU A 241 -17.76 -0.67 -4.72
CA LEU A 241 -16.58 -1.52 -4.86
C LEU A 241 -16.83 -2.90 -4.26
N ASP A 242 -16.18 -3.93 -4.81
CA ASP A 242 -16.20 -5.26 -4.19
C ASP A 242 -15.48 -5.25 -2.84
N PHE A 243 -14.23 -4.80 -2.82
CA PHE A 243 -13.55 -4.40 -1.61
C PHE A 243 -12.49 -3.34 -1.96
N ALA A 244 -12.22 -2.39 -1.05
CA ALA A 244 -11.12 -1.46 -1.23
C ALA A 244 -9.81 -2.18 -0.98
N LYS A 245 -8.85 -2.03 -1.88
CA LYS A 245 -7.50 -2.56 -1.71
C LYS A 245 -6.68 -1.61 -0.86
N PHE A 246 -5.93 -2.18 0.06
CA PHE A 246 -4.98 -1.43 0.89
C PHE A 246 -3.89 -0.78 0.02
N SER A 247 -3.49 0.43 0.38
CA SER A 247 -2.26 1.05 -0.11
C SER A 247 -1.61 1.89 1.00
N THR A 248 -0.30 2.07 0.90
CA THR A 248 0.47 2.75 1.97
C THR A 248 0.34 4.28 2.03
N PRO A 249 0.04 5.05 0.96
CA PRO A 249 0.07 6.51 1.02
C PRO A 249 -0.76 7.10 2.16
N SER A 250 -2.05 6.79 2.21
CA SER A 250 -2.96 7.35 3.22
C SER A 250 -2.51 7.00 4.65
N VAL A 251 -2.08 5.76 4.88
CA VAL A 251 -1.64 5.29 6.21
C VAL A 251 -0.31 5.92 6.64
N LEU A 252 0.62 6.11 5.70
CA LEU A 252 1.88 6.80 5.97
C LEU A 252 1.66 8.28 6.29
N LEU A 253 0.75 8.96 5.57
CA LEU A 253 0.43 10.35 5.85
C LEU A 253 -0.29 10.52 7.19
N ASP A 254 -1.20 9.61 7.54
CA ASP A 254 -1.83 9.56 8.85
C ASP A 254 -0.78 9.35 9.96
N LEU A 255 0.15 8.40 9.78
CA LEU A 255 1.24 8.17 10.71
C LEU A 255 2.13 9.42 10.91
N ALA A 256 2.40 10.17 9.84
CA ALA A 256 3.22 11.38 9.88
C ALA A 256 2.49 12.59 10.49
N THR A 257 1.15 12.59 10.50
CA THR A 257 0.33 13.71 10.99
C THR A 257 -0.36 13.46 12.34
N LYS A 258 -0.35 12.21 12.82
CA LYS A 258 -0.84 11.87 14.15
C LYS A 258 -0.14 12.71 15.21
N PRO A 259 -0.89 13.43 16.07
CA PRO A 259 -0.30 14.09 17.21
C PRO A 259 0.34 13.03 18.12
N LEU A 260 1.56 13.29 18.59
CA LEU A 260 2.32 12.43 19.50
C LEU A 260 1.65 12.16 20.87
N TRP A 261 0.38 12.57 21.04
CA TRP A 261 -0.36 12.54 22.29
C TRP A 261 -1.81 12.10 22.05
N THR A 262 -2.06 10.80 22.19
CA THR A 262 -3.33 10.19 22.63
C THR A 262 -3.01 8.92 23.40
#